data_AF-A0A820LZQ8-F1
#
_entry.id   AF-A0A820LZQ8-F1
#
_cell.length_a   1.000
_cell.length_b   1.000
_cell.length_c   1.000
_cell.angle_alpha   90.00
_cell.angle_beta   90.00
_cell.angle_gamma   90.00
#
_symmetry.space_group_name_H-M   'P 1'
#
loop_
_entity.id
_entity.type
_entity.pdbx_description
1 polymer ?
#
loop_
_entity_poly.entity_id
_entity_poly.type
_entity_poly.pdbx_seq_one_letter_code
_entity_poly.pdbx_strand_id
1 'polypeptide(L)'
;MKNAIDRSCLVIFIIIGTINAIFVPQGITEYPKNPIWPNYLADPFTFEFNGTYYMIGTGVVLSENKTTFPSLRSDDLIEWTYSGDILNVIEQPDQPFSYWAPEIAEKDNIFYLFYSVGFDDKQHRLRVVSSSSPLGPYYDSQSIELTNVTQLSFAIDPHPFQDQKDGQWYLFYSRDFLDKNNNYRVGTGIVVDRLINNMTRLAGNESIVLRAQHDWQLYERNRSMYHDIYDWYTLEGAATWQQESGVYICFYSGGNWQNTSYGVDYGIAYSSPMGPYTEDSTNQARITHSIKDIIMGPGHNSIIVGLDKKTTYLVYHAWNQAKTIRSPYISELNWRTIVPNNSSSGHDLIHFILLFLVYLIVILLIFHHAL
;
A
#
# COMPACT_ATOMS: atom_id res chain seq x y z
N MET A 1 -65.17 13.85 -21.08
CA MET A 1 -64.65 15.15 -21.51
C MET A 1 -64.57 16.08 -20.31
N LYS A 2 -63.35 16.56 -20.02
CA LYS A 2 -63.02 17.78 -19.25
C LYS A 2 -63.30 17.75 -17.73
N ASN A 3 -62.38 18.05 -16.81
CA ASN A 3 -61.01 18.57 -16.90
C ASN A 3 -60.30 18.38 -15.54
N ALA A 4 -59.03 18.02 -15.63
CA ALA A 4 -57.93 18.44 -14.75
C ALA A 4 -58.04 18.17 -13.23
N ILE A 5 -57.72 16.94 -12.82
CA ILE A 5 -56.90 16.72 -11.62
C ILE A 5 -55.54 16.30 -12.16
N ASP A 6 -54.79 17.29 -12.64
CA ASP A 6 -53.47 17.13 -13.24
C ASP A 6 -52.44 17.71 -12.26
N ARG A 7 -51.44 16.88 -11.95
CA ARG A 7 -50.07 17.25 -11.52
C ARG A 7 -49.89 18.08 -10.25
N SER A 8 -50.08 17.45 -9.09
CA SER A 8 -49.30 17.78 -7.88
C SER A 8 -49.11 16.56 -6.97
N CYS A 9 -48.97 15.35 -7.52
CA CYS A 9 -48.25 14.31 -6.79
C CYS A 9 -46.77 14.68 -6.87
N LEU A 10 -46.39 15.53 -5.91
CA LEU A 10 -45.02 15.93 -5.59
C LEU A 10 -44.21 14.64 -5.43
N VAL A 11 -43.58 14.18 -6.52
CA VAL A 11 -42.44 13.28 -6.47
C VAL A 11 -41.36 14.09 -5.78
N ILE A 12 -41.31 14.00 -4.46
CA ILE A 12 -40.18 14.47 -3.67
C ILE A 12 -39.04 13.52 -4.06
N PHE A 13 -38.31 13.87 -5.11
CA PHE A 13 -36.93 13.44 -5.28
C PHE A 13 -36.19 14.00 -4.07
N ILE A 14 -36.11 13.19 -3.01
CA ILE A 14 -35.09 13.39 -1.99
C ILE A 14 -33.79 13.10 -2.72
N ILE A 15 -33.15 14.14 -3.26
CA ILE A 15 -31.73 14.11 -3.57
C ILE A 15 -31.04 14.03 -2.21
N ILE A 16 -30.99 12.83 -1.61
CA ILE A 16 -29.92 12.51 -0.67
C ILE A 16 -28.68 12.56 -1.55
N GLY A 17 -28.03 13.72 -1.63
CA GLY A 17 -26.64 13.75 -2.01
C GLY A 17 -25.96 12.78 -1.05
N THR A 18 -25.49 11.65 -1.57
CA THR A 18 -24.69 10.72 -0.77
C THR A 18 -23.52 11.54 -0.27
N ILE A 19 -23.50 11.80 1.04
CA ILE A 19 -22.28 12.24 1.68
C ILE A 19 -21.34 11.07 1.45
N ASN A 20 -20.42 11.21 0.50
CA ASN A 20 -19.43 10.20 0.20
C ASN A 20 -18.47 10.17 1.38
N ALA A 21 -18.86 9.41 2.40
CA ALA A 21 -18.02 9.06 3.52
C ALA A 21 -16.77 8.38 2.98
N ILE A 22 -15.61 8.88 3.37
CA ILE A 22 -14.33 8.28 3.03
C ILE A 22 -13.82 7.61 4.29
N PHE A 23 -13.38 6.37 4.16
CA PHE A 23 -12.79 5.64 5.27
C PHE A 23 -11.29 5.83 5.22
N VAL A 24 -10.68 6.37 6.26
CA VAL A 24 -9.22 6.55 6.31
C VAL A 24 -8.64 5.69 7.43
N PRO A 25 -7.41 5.17 7.26
CA PRO A 25 -6.76 4.37 8.28
C PRO A 25 -6.60 5.13 9.61
N GLN A 26 -6.83 4.42 10.72
CA GLN A 26 -6.76 4.93 12.09
C GLN A 26 -5.95 3.98 13.00
N GLY A 27 -4.70 3.73 12.63
CA GLY A 27 -3.83 2.85 13.40
C GLY A 27 -4.23 1.37 13.32
N ILE A 28 -3.71 0.58 14.25
CA ILE A 28 -3.87 -0.86 14.30
C ILE A 28 -4.32 -1.35 15.68
N THR A 29 -5.01 -2.48 15.71
CA THR A 29 -5.32 -3.22 16.95
C THR A 29 -4.45 -4.48 17.01
N GLU A 30 -3.85 -4.72 18.17
CA GLU A 30 -2.97 -5.86 18.41
C GLU A 30 -3.67 -7.19 18.08
N TYR A 31 -2.96 -8.04 17.36
CA TYR A 31 -3.42 -9.39 17.01
C TYR A 31 -3.04 -10.40 18.10
N PRO A 32 -3.81 -11.49 18.31
CA PRO A 32 -3.60 -12.41 19.44
C PRO A 32 -2.21 -13.05 19.53
N LYS A 33 -1.49 -13.14 18.40
CA LYS A 33 -0.17 -13.77 18.32
C LYS A 33 0.72 -12.94 17.41
N ASN A 34 1.80 -12.41 17.97
CA ASN A 34 2.84 -11.70 17.23
C ASN A 34 4.24 -11.99 17.84
N PRO A 35 5.29 -12.12 17.02
CA PRO A 35 5.25 -12.27 15.56
C PRO A 35 4.48 -13.54 15.15
N ILE A 36 3.86 -13.53 13.97
CA ILE A 36 3.10 -14.69 13.46
C ILE A 36 4.01 -15.77 12.85
N TRP A 37 5.27 -15.41 12.58
CA TRP A 37 6.31 -16.35 12.18
C TRP A 37 7.62 -16.03 12.90
N PRO A 38 8.28 -16.99 13.57
CA PRO A 38 9.44 -16.70 14.42
C PRO A 38 10.76 -16.56 13.64
N ASN A 39 10.78 -16.92 12.35
CA ASN A 39 12.00 -16.88 11.54
C ASN A 39 12.05 -15.63 10.65
N TYR A 40 13.18 -15.45 9.95
CA TYR A 40 13.42 -14.33 9.05
C TYR A 40 12.50 -14.40 7.84
N LEU A 41 11.67 -13.37 7.69
CA LEU A 41 10.90 -13.07 6.50
C LEU A 41 10.60 -11.57 6.60
N ALA A 42 11.42 -10.77 5.93
CA ALA A 42 11.18 -9.34 5.83
C ALA A 42 10.24 -9.05 4.66
N ASP A 43 9.71 -7.83 4.65
CA ASP A 43 8.91 -7.31 3.53
C ASP A 43 7.73 -8.24 3.17
N PRO A 44 6.86 -8.60 4.15
CA PRO A 44 5.85 -9.63 3.95
C PRO A 44 4.72 -9.16 3.03
N PHE A 45 4.58 -9.84 1.89
CA PHE A 45 3.44 -9.73 1.01
C PHE A 45 2.48 -10.89 1.24
N THR A 46 1.24 -10.59 1.60
CA THR A 46 0.20 -11.60 1.88
C THR A 46 -0.92 -11.53 0.84
N PHE A 47 -1.30 -12.68 0.30
CA PHE A 47 -2.40 -12.81 -0.67
C PHE A 47 -3.26 -14.05 -0.39
N GLU A 48 -4.48 -14.04 -0.88
CA GLU A 48 -5.41 -15.18 -0.79
C GLU A 48 -5.61 -15.81 -2.17
N PHE A 49 -5.58 -17.14 -2.23
CA PHE A 49 -5.90 -17.88 -3.43
C PHE A 49 -6.64 -19.18 -3.06
N ASN A 50 -7.83 -19.37 -3.64
CA ASN A 50 -8.70 -20.53 -3.46
C ASN A 50 -9.01 -20.86 -1.98
N GLY A 51 -9.23 -19.83 -1.16
CA GLY A 51 -9.57 -19.95 0.26
C GLY A 51 -8.38 -20.16 1.18
N THR A 52 -7.15 -20.11 0.67
CA THR A 52 -5.91 -20.26 1.43
C THR A 52 -5.10 -18.97 1.36
N TYR A 53 -4.53 -18.56 2.50
CA TYR A 53 -3.61 -17.42 2.56
C TYR A 53 -2.18 -17.88 2.35
N TYR A 54 -1.45 -17.07 1.61
CA TYR A 54 -0.04 -17.22 1.34
C TYR A 54 0.69 -15.96 1.75
N MET A 55 1.90 -16.11 2.26
CA MET A 55 2.81 -15.00 2.55
C MET A 55 4.15 -15.29 1.92
N ILE A 56 4.73 -14.30 1.27
CA ILE A 56 6.10 -14.34 0.75
C ILE A 56 6.85 -13.11 1.27
N GLY A 57 8.17 -13.14 1.24
CA GLY A 57 8.96 -11.97 1.62
C GLY A 57 10.43 -12.13 1.32
N THR A 58 11.21 -11.09 1.62
CA THR A 58 12.66 -11.11 1.54
C THR A 58 13.23 -12.13 2.55
N GLY A 59 13.96 -13.10 2.01
CA GLY A 59 14.67 -14.12 2.80
C GLY A 59 16.16 -14.14 2.50
N VAL A 60 16.85 -15.10 3.12
CA VAL A 60 18.26 -15.36 2.81
C VAL A 60 18.33 -16.19 1.51
N VAL A 61 19.28 -15.90 0.64
CA VAL A 61 19.56 -16.77 -0.51
C VAL A 61 20.24 -18.04 0.01
N LEU A 62 19.57 -19.18 -0.10
CA LEU A 62 20.10 -20.45 0.37
C LEU A 62 21.13 -20.99 -0.63
N SER A 63 22.41 -21.02 -0.25
CA SER A 63 23.52 -21.41 -1.13
C SER A 63 23.43 -22.85 -1.62
N GLU A 64 22.87 -23.76 -0.82
CA GLU A 64 22.71 -25.18 -1.17
C GLU A 64 21.71 -25.39 -2.32
N ASN A 65 20.61 -24.64 -2.32
CA ASN A 65 19.50 -24.83 -3.26
C ASN A 65 19.39 -23.73 -4.32
N LYS A 66 20.11 -22.62 -4.16
CA LYS A 66 20.07 -21.44 -5.05
C LYS A 66 18.64 -20.91 -5.18
N THR A 67 17.96 -20.81 -4.05
CA THR A 67 16.58 -20.32 -3.95
C THR A 67 16.47 -19.17 -2.96
N THR A 68 15.41 -18.37 -3.13
CA THR A 68 15.01 -17.34 -2.17
C THR A 68 13.51 -17.06 -2.27
N PHE A 69 13.06 -16.06 -1.51
CA PHE A 69 11.66 -15.73 -1.26
C PHE A 69 10.94 -16.87 -0.56
N PRO A 70 11.18 -17.04 0.76
CA PRO A 70 10.47 -18.02 1.56
C PRO A 70 8.96 -17.76 1.48
N SER A 71 8.19 -18.83 1.33
CA SER A 71 6.74 -18.80 1.36
C SER A 71 6.17 -19.49 2.58
N LEU A 72 5.08 -18.93 3.11
CA LEU A 72 4.28 -19.48 4.18
C LEU A 72 2.85 -19.67 3.67
N ARG A 73 2.13 -20.62 4.28
CA ARG A 73 0.72 -20.90 4.03
C ARG A 73 -0.06 -20.89 5.34
N SER A 74 -1.27 -20.35 5.32
CA SER A 74 -2.22 -20.38 6.43
C SER A 74 -3.65 -20.52 5.94
N ASP A 75 -4.50 -21.18 6.72
CA ASP A 75 -5.94 -21.24 6.48
C ASP A 75 -6.72 -20.24 7.37
N ASP A 76 -6.07 -19.61 8.36
CA ASP A 76 -6.71 -18.78 9.39
C ASP A 76 -6.01 -17.44 9.70
N LEU A 77 -4.89 -17.14 9.03
CA LEU A 77 -3.99 -15.99 9.27
C LEU A 77 -3.25 -16.02 10.63
N ILE A 78 -3.46 -17.04 11.45
CA ILE A 78 -2.89 -17.19 12.79
C ILE A 78 -1.73 -18.18 12.76
N GLU A 79 -1.99 -19.38 12.25
CA GLU A 79 -1.00 -20.45 12.16
C GLU A 79 -0.45 -20.54 10.74
N TRP A 80 0.88 -20.45 10.63
CA TRP A 80 1.59 -20.40 9.36
C TRP A 80 2.55 -21.58 9.23
N THR A 81 2.53 -22.22 8.06
CA THR A 81 3.42 -23.34 7.73
C THR A 81 4.33 -22.96 6.57
N TYR A 82 5.63 -23.21 6.71
CA TYR A 82 6.60 -23.00 5.64
C TYR A 82 6.31 -23.89 4.43
N SER A 83 6.28 -23.29 3.25
CA SER A 83 5.91 -23.94 1.98
C SER A 83 7.05 -23.95 0.95
N GLY A 84 8.28 -23.63 1.37
CA GLY A 84 9.45 -23.58 0.50
C GLY A 84 9.76 -22.19 -0.05
N ASP A 85 10.91 -22.07 -0.69
CA ASP A 85 11.31 -20.88 -1.43
C ASP A 85 10.72 -20.92 -2.85
N ILE A 86 10.30 -19.77 -3.39
CA ILE A 86 9.57 -19.75 -4.66
C ILE A 86 10.42 -19.35 -5.88
N LEU A 87 11.54 -18.65 -5.67
CA LEU A 87 12.39 -18.16 -6.75
C LEU A 87 13.70 -18.93 -6.81
N ASN A 88 13.98 -19.53 -7.97
CA ASN A 88 15.30 -20.04 -8.33
C ASN A 88 16.16 -18.89 -8.86
N VAL A 89 17.28 -18.59 -8.20
CA VAL A 89 18.09 -17.40 -8.48
C VAL A 89 19.22 -17.68 -9.47
N ILE A 90 19.68 -16.64 -10.18
CA ILE A 90 20.92 -16.70 -10.95
C ILE A 90 22.10 -16.52 -10.00
N GLU A 91 23.10 -17.40 -10.12
CA GLU A 91 24.35 -17.29 -9.40
C GLU A 91 25.30 -16.29 -10.08
N GLN A 92 25.88 -15.42 -9.28
CA GLN A 92 26.96 -14.51 -9.68
C GLN A 92 28.10 -14.68 -8.66
N PRO A 93 29.03 -15.62 -8.88
CA PRO A 93 30.03 -16.00 -7.87
C PRO A 93 30.87 -14.83 -7.37
N ASP A 94 31.20 -13.89 -8.26
CA ASP A 94 32.07 -12.75 -7.94
C ASP A 94 31.30 -11.56 -7.36
N GLN A 95 29.99 -11.50 -7.56
CA GLN A 95 29.15 -10.40 -7.10
C GLN A 95 27.70 -10.87 -6.89
N PRO A 96 27.37 -11.50 -5.74
CA PRO A 96 26.05 -12.03 -5.48
C PRO A 96 24.96 -10.96 -5.55
N PHE A 97 23.83 -11.31 -6.16
CA PHE A 97 22.65 -10.45 -6.16
C PHE A 97 21.95 -10.43 -4.80
N SER A 98 21.38 -9.28 -4.46
CA SER A 98 20.41 -9.10 -3.39
C SER A 98 19.00 -9.04 -3.97
N TYR A 99 18.11 -9.95 -3.57
CA TYR A 99 16.73 -10.09 -4.05
C TYR A 99 15.76 -9.63 -2.96
N TRP A 100 14.93 -8.62 -3.22
CA TRP A 100 14.09 -7.99 -2.19
C TRP A 100 12.62 -7.85 -2.60
N ALA A 101 11.79 -7.76 -1.56
CA ALA A 101 10.40 -7.33 -1.55
C ALA A 101 9.55 -7.97 -2.67
N PRO A 102 9.37 -9.30 -2.63
CA PRO A 102 8.58 -9.98 -3.64
C PRO A 102 7.08 -9.73 -3.45
N GLU A 103 6.37 -9.40 -4.53
CA GLU A 103 4.91 -9.36 -4.57
C GLU A 103 4.36 -10.15 -5.75
N ILE A 104 3.14 -10.69 -5.61
CA ILE A 104 2.49 -11.50 -6.64
C ILE A 104 1.16 -10.89 -7.06
N ALA A 105 0.95 -10.81 -8.37
CA ALA A 105 -0.35 -10.52 -8.99
C ALA A 105 -0.82 -11.69 -9.85
N GLU A 106 -2.12 -11.99 -9.79
CA GLU A 106 -2.76 -12.96 -10.68
C GLU A 106 -3.53 -12.22 -11.78
N LYS A 107 -3.29 -12.60 -13.04
CA LYS A 107 -4.03 -12.12 -14.20
C LYS A 107 -4.20 -13.24 -15.20
N ASP A 108 -5.45 -13.54 -15.57
CA ASP A 108 -5.81 -14.56 -16.55
C ASP A 108 -5.26 -15.97 -16.20
N ASN A 109 -5.29 -16.35 -14.91
CA ASN A 109 -4.70 -17.58 -14.34
C ASN A 109 -3.18 -17.69 -14.47
N ILE A 110 -2.50 -16.57 -14.68
CA ILE A 110 -1.04 -16.47 -14.67
C ILE A 110 -0.64 -15.65 -13.45
N PHE A 111 0.31 -16.17 -12.68
CA PHE A 111 0.88 -15.50 -11.52
C PHE A 111 2.16 -14.79 -11.92
N TYR A 112 2.24 -13.50 -11.64
CA TYR A 112 3.38 -12.65 -11.94
C TYR A 112 4.06 -12.27 -10.63
N LEU A 113 5.28 -12.77 -10.43
CA LEU A 113 6.15 -12.42 -9.31
C LEU A 113 6.98 -11.19 -9.69
N PHE A 114 6.74 -10.09 -9.00
CA PHE A 114 7.52 -8.87 -9.07
C PHE A 114 8.50 -8.81 -7.91
N TYR A 115 9.71 -8.32 -8.15
CA TYR A 115 10.74 -8.16 -7.12
C TYR A 115 11.80 -7.18 -7.58
N SER A 116 12.61 -6.69 -6.65
CA SER A 116 13.82 -5.94 -6.98
C SER A 116 15.06 -6.82 -6.84
N VAL A 117 16.04 -6.55 -7.69
CA VAL A 117 17.34 -7.22 -7.63
C VAL A 117 18.48 -6.24 -7.90
N GLY A 118 19.54 -6.32 -7.10
CA GLY A 118 20.68 -5.41 -7.17
C GLY A 118 21.90 -5.98 -6.45
N PHE A 119 22.83 -5.11 -6.08
CA PHE A 119 24.03 -5.48 -5.35
C PHE A 119 24.11 -4.68 -4.06
N ASP A 120 24.00 -5.35 -2.91
CA ASP A 120 23.82 -4.70 -1.62
C ASP A 120 22.71 -3.63 -1.71
N ASP A 121 23.03 -2.36 -1.46
CA ASP A 121 22.11 -1.21 -1.55
C ASP A 121 22.22 -0.41 -2.86
N LYS A 122 22.71 -1.03 -3.95
CA LYS A 122 23.02 -0.33 -5.21
C LYS A 122 22.47 -1.04 -6.43
N GLN A 123 22.20 -0.25 -7.48
CA GLN A 123 21.83 -0.75 -8.81
C GLN A 123 20.64 -1.71 -8.78
N HIS A 124 19.73 -1.51 -7.83
CA HIS A 124 18.50 -2.26 -7.78
C HIS A 124 17.61 -1.90 -8.96
N ARG A 125 17.01 -2.92 -9.53
CA ARG A 125 16.07 -2.83 -10.65
C ARG A 125 14.93 -3.81 -10.47
N LEU A 126 13.78 -3.43 -10.98
CA LEU A 126 12.56 -4.22 -10.91
C LEU A 126 12.59 -5.30 -11.99
N ARG A 127 12.16 -6.50 -11.61
CA ARG A 127 11.98 -7.64 -12.50
C ARG A 127 10.62 -8.26 -12.30
N VAL A 128 10.15 -8.94 -13.34
CA VAL A 128 8.95 -9.78 -13.29
C VAL A 128 9.22 -11.13 -13.93
N VAL A 129 8.67 -12.18 -13.34
CA VAL A 129 8.66 -13.54 -13.90
C VAL A 129 7.29 -14.17 -13.63
N SER A 130 6.80 -14.98 -14.57
CA SER A 130 5.47 -15.58 -14.45
C SER A 130 5.51 -17.09 -14.20
N SER A 131 4.45 -17.61 -13.58
CA SER A 131 4.20 -19.04 -13.41
C SER A 131 2.70 -19.35 -13.53
N SER A 132 2.36 -20.63 -13.73
CA SER A 132 0.96 -21.11 -13.72
C SER A 132 0.47 -21.49 -12.31
N SER A 133 1.28 -21.25 -11.28
CA SER A 133 1.01 -21.61 -9.89
C SER A 133 1.43 -20.46 -8.97
N PRO A 134 0.67 -20.17 -7.89
CA PRO A 134 0.94 -19.03 -7.01
C PRO A 134 2.33 -19.11 -6.37
N LEU A 135 2.80 -20.31 -6.02
CA LEU A 135 4.12 -20.52 -5.41
C LEU A 135 5.19 -20.99 -6.42
N GLY A 136 4.93 -20.80 -7.72
CA GLY A 136 5.89 -21.13 -8.76
C GLY A 136 5.91 -22.62 -9.14
N PRO A 137 7.06 -23.15 -9.61
CA PRO A 137 8.38 -22.53 -9.51
C PRO A 137 8.53 -21.27 -10.38
N TYR A 138 9.30 -20.30 -9.88
CA TYR A 138 9.76 -19.14 -10.63
C TYR A 138 11.28 -19.25 -10.88
N TYR A 139 11.75 -18.70 -12.00
CA TYR A 139 13.17 -18.73 -12.38
C TYR A 139 13.64 -17.33 -12.77
N ASP A 140 14.59 -16.76 -12.02
CA ASP A 140 15.17 -15.44 -12.32
C ASP A 140 15.81 -15.40 -13.72
N SER A 141 16.31 -16.53 -14.23
CA SER A 141 16.83 -16.67 -15.60
C SER A 141 15.81 -16.41 -16.71
N GLN A 142 14.52 -16.42 -16.39
CA GLN A 142 13.41 -16.15 -17.30
C GLN A 142 12.76 -14.78 -17.03
N SER A 143 13.32 -14.00 -16.11
CA SER A 143 12.76 -12.71 -15.72
C SER A 143 12.93 -11.67 -16.81
N ILE A 144 11.98 -10.74 -16.83
CA ILE A 144 12.00 -9.54 -17.65
C ILE A 144 12.34 -8.37 -16.75
N GLU A 145 13.34 -7.58 -17.14
CA GLU A 145 13.72 -6.35 -16.46
C GLU A 145 12.73 -5.23 -16.83
N LEU A 146 12.07 -4.65 -15.82
CA LEU A 146 11.08 -3.59 -15.97
C LEU A 146 11.69 -2.19 -15.92
N THR A 147 12.78 -2.03 -15.16
CA THR A 147 13.51 -0.76 -15.03
C THR A 147 14.98 -0.98 -15.38
N ASN A 148 15.59 -0.07 -16.14
CA ASN A 148 16.97 -0.20 -16.57
C ASN A 148 17.90 0.68 -15.73
N VAL A 149 18.95 0.10 -15.14
CA VAL A 149 19.91 0.81 -14.27
C VAL A 149 20.65 1.98 -14.94
N THR A 150 20.75 1.98 -16.27
CA THR A 150 21.36 3.09 -17.03
C THR A 150 20.44 4.31 -17.16
N GLN A 151 19.13 4.10 -17.05
CA GLN A 151 18.11 5.15 -17.13
C GLN A 151 17.60 5.54 -15.75
N LEU A 152 17.51 4.56 -14.85
CA LEU A 152 17.07 4.70 -13.48
C LEU A 152 18.01 3.91 -12.58
N SER A 153 18.93 4.61 -11.92
CA SER A 153 20.03 3.99 -11.15
C SER A 153 19.59 3.12 -9.97
N PHE A 154 18.36 3.30 -9.49
CA PHE A 154 17.82 2.58 -8.35
C PHE A 154 16.29 2.53 -8.39
N ALA A 155 15.73 1.31 -8.33
CA ALA A 155 14.31 1.07 -8.16
C ALA A 155 14.07 -0.21 -7.31
N ILE A 156 13.19 -0.11 -6.31
CA ILE A 156 12.84 -1.21 -5.39
C ILE A 156 11.33 -1.28 -5.13
N ASP A 157 10.93 -2.30 -4.38
CA ASP A 157 9.60 -2.46 -3.78
C ASP A 157 8.44 -2.38 -4.79
N PRO A 158 8.42 -3.26 -5.81
CA PRO A 158 7.36 -3.27 -6.80
C PRO A 158 6.05 -3.79 -6.20
N HIS A 159 5.00 -2.96 -6.25
CA HIS A 159 3.66 -3.29 -5.79
C HIS A 159 2.67 -3.27 -6.98
N PRO A 160 2.27 -4.44 -7.51
CA PRO A 160 1.28 -4.52 -8.57
C PRO A 160 -0.13 -4.26 -8.03
N PHE A 161 -0.85 -3.35 -8.66
CA PHE A 161 -2.19 -2.94 -8.26
C PHE A 161 -3.14 -2.93 -9.46
N GLN A 162 -4.32 -3.54 -9.33
CA GLN A 162 -5.36 -3.49 -10.36
C GLN A 162 -6.44 -2.49 -9.97
N ASP A 163 -6.68 -1.49 -10.83
CA ASP A 163 -7.80 -0.56 -10.63
C ASP A 163 -9.12 -1.26 -10.94
N GLN A 164 -10.02 -1.31 -9.96
CA GLN A 164 -11.33 -1.94 -10.09
C GLN A 164 -12.27 -1.18 -11.04
N LYS A 165 -11.97 0.09 -11.37
CA LYS A 165 -12.81 0.90 -12.27
C LYS A 165 -12.72 0.45 -13.72
N ASP A 166 -11.52 0.08 -14.18
CA ASP A 166 -11.24 -0.21 -15.60
C ASP A 166 -10.44 -1.51 -15.83
N GLY A 167 -9.99 -2.18 -14.75
CA GLY A 167 -9.17 -3.38 -14.80
C GLY A 167 -7.71 -3.13 -15.20
N GLN A 168 -7.29 -1.86 -15.34
CA GLN A 168 -5.91 -1.50 -15.68
C GLN A 168 -4.99 -1.83 -14.52
N TRP A 169 -3.88 -2.48 -14.84
CA TRP A 169 -2.82 -2.75 -13.89
C TRP A 169 -1.81 -1.60 -13.82
N TYR A 170 -1.37 -1.30 -12.61
CA TYR A 170 -0.36 -0.32 -12.28
C TYR A 170 0.74 -1.00 -11.48
N LEU A 171 1.95 -0.47 -11.57
CA LEU A 171 3.05 -0.83 -10.69
C LEU A 171 3.44 0.40 -9.90
N PHE A 172 3.22 0.35 -8.60
CA PHE A 172 3.84 1.27 -7.65
C PHE A 172 5.26 0.77 -7.37
N TYR A 173 6.22 1.66 -7.27
CA TYR A 173 7.59 1.30 -6.91
C TYR A 173 8.33 2.50 -6.34
N SER A 174 9.42 2.22 -5.64
CA SER A 174 10.24 3.24 -5.01
C SER A 174 11.47 3.53 -5.86
N ARG A 175 11.82 4.81 -6.00
CA ARG A 175 13.04 5.24 -6.69
C ARG A 175 13.63 6.49 -6.07
N ASP A 176 14.87 6.79 -6.43
CA ASP A 176 15.61 7.90 -5.86
C ASP A 176 15.33 9.23 -6.55
N PHE A 177 15.32 10.30 -5.76
CA PHE A 177 15.18 11.69 -6.17
C PHE A 177 16.27 12.55 -5.54
N LEU A 178 17.04 13.24 -6.38
CA LEU A 178 18.13 14.12 -5.94
C LEU A 178 17.75 15.61 -5.96
N ASP A 179 16.61 15.95 -6.56
CA ASP A 179 16.13 17.33 -6.60
C ASP A 179 15.45 17.72 -5.28
N LYS A 180 15.48 19.02 -4.95
CA LYS A 180 14.85 19.60 -3.76
C LYS A 180 13.63 20.48 -4.11
N ASN A 181 13.00 20.22 -5.25
CA ASN A 181 11.91 21.04 -5.74
C ASN A 181 10.66 20.87 -4.85
N ASN A 182 9.79 21.88 -4.80
CA ASN A 182 8.49 21.83 -4.11
C ASN A 182 8.59 21.41 -2.63
N ASN A 183 9.67 21.82 -1.95
CA ASN A 183 9.97 21.47 -0.55
C ASN A 183 10.13 19.96 -0.29
N TYR A 184 10.35 19.15 -1.33
CA TYR A 184 10.71 17.76 -1.16
C TYR A 184 12.16 17.62 -0.70
N ARG A 185 12.40 16.56 0.07
CA ARG A 185 13.72 16.18 0.54
C ARG A 185 14.37 15.19 -0.43
N VAL A 186 15.69 15.18 -0.43
CA VAL A 186 16.49 14.21 -1.22
C VAL A 186 16.31 12.84 -0.60
N GLY A 187 16.09 11.83 -1.44
CA GLY A 187 15.80 10.51 -0.92
C GLY A 187 15.05 9.60 -1.86
N THR A 188 14.63 8.47 -1.31
CA THR A 188 13.76 7.51 -1.97
C THR A 188 12.30 7.94 -1.81
N GLY A 189 11.54 7.89 -2.90
CA GLY A 189 10.12 8.20 -2.94
C GLY A 189 9.36 7.24 -3.85
N ILE A 190 8.04 7.29 -3.79
CA ILE A 190 7.17 6.35 -4.50
C ILE A 190 6.65 6.98 -5.77
N VAL A 191 6.68 6.21 -6.85
CA VAL A 191 6.07 6.51 -8.14
C VAL A 191 5.13 5.39 -8.54
N VAL A 192 4.32 5.65 -9.55
CA VAL A 192 3.42 4.67 -10.16
C VAL A 192 3.44 4.81 -11.67
N ASP A 193 3.49 3.69 -12.37
CA ASP A 193 3.35 3.62 -13.83
C ASP A 193 2.36 2.52 -14.22
N ARG A 194 1.84 2.58 -15.44
CA ARG A 194 0.94 1.55 -15.97
C ARG A 194 1.73 0.32 -16.38
N LEU A 195 1.21 -0.85 -15.98
CA LEU A 195 1.65 -2.13 -16.52
C LEU A 195 0.94 -2.40 -17.85
N ILE A 196 1.74 -2.56 -18.90
CA ILE A 196 1.30 -2.88 -20.26
C ILE A 196 1.93 -4.19 -20.73
N ASN A 197 1.55 -4.63 -21.92
CA ASN A 197 2.07 -5.87 -22.52
C ASN A 197 1.93 -7.09 -21.58
N ASN A 198 0.71 -7.31 -21.06
CA ASN A 198 0.42 -8.40 -20.12
C ASN A 198 1.37 -8.43 -18.92
N MET A 199 1.44 -7.33 -18.15
CA MET A 199 2.22 -7.23 -16.90
C MET A 199 3.75 -7.22 -17.05
N THR A 200 4.28 -7.18 -18.28
CA THR A 200 5.73 -7.35 -18.54
C THR A 200 6.46 -6.07 -18.96
N ARG A 201 5.79 -4.92 -18.95
CA ARG A 201 6.41 -3.65 -19.35
C ARG A 201 5.74 -2.46 -18.66
N LEU A 202 6.53 -1.48 -18.26
CA LEU A 202 6.05 -0.17 -17.82
C LEU A 202 5.79 0.74 -19.04
N ALA A 203 4.74 1.55 -18.97
CA ALA A 203 4.37 2.44 -20.07
C ALA A 203 5.39 3.59 -20.29
N GLY A 204 6.21 3.91 -19.29
CA GLY A 204 7.25 4.92 -19.36
C GLY A 204 6.73 6.33 -19.09
N ASN A 205 5.55 6.45 -18.47
CA ASN A 205 4.92 7.72 -18.13
C ASN A 205 4.51 7.75 -16.65
N GLU A 206 5.46 7.41 -15.78
CA GLU A 206 5.28 7.40 -14.33
C GLU A 206 4.76 8.73 -13.76
N SER A 207 4.03 8.64 -12.66
CA SER A 207 3.60 9.77 -11.84
C SER A 207 4.17 9.65 -10.44
N ILE A 208 4.56 10.77 -9.85
CA ILE A 208 5.00 10.81 -8.45
C ILE A 208 3.79 10.58 -7.55
N VAL A 209 3.90 9.60 -6.65
CA VAL A 209 2.90 9.28 -5.64
C VAL A 209 3.22 10.08 -4.39
N LEU A 210 4.35 9.78 -3.74
CA LEU A 210 4.75 10.45 -2.50
C LEU A 210 6.27 10.65 -2.45
N ARG A 211 6.70 11.76 -1.86
CA ARG A 211 8.10 12.09 -1.60
C ARG A 211 8.24 12.68 -0.20
N ALA A 212 9.40 12.49 0.41
CA ALA A 212 9.64 12.94 1.78
C ALA A 212 9.50 14.46 1.95
N GLN A 213 8.79 14.86 3.00
CA GLN A 213 8.61 16.25 3.43
C GLN A 213 8.85 16.42 4.94
N HIS A 214 8.76 15.33 5.72
CA HIS A 214 8.77 15.36 7.19
C HIS A 214 10.09 14.85 7.77
N ASP A 215 10.48 15.39 8.94
CA ASP A 215 11.77 15.07 9.55
C ASP A 215 11.88 13.61 10.01
N TRP A 216 10.76 12.99 10.40
CA TRP A 216 10.74 11.59 10.85
C TRP A 216 11.04 10.59 9.72
N GLN A 217 10.87 11.00 8.46
CA GLN A 217 11.16 10.18 7.27
C GLN A 217 12.66 10.09 6.97
N LEU A 218 13.53 10.68 7.81
CA LEU A 218 14.98 10.64 7.65
C LEU A 218 15.50 9.21 7.78
N TYR A 219 16.22 8.75 6.75
CA TYR A 219 16.92 7.48 6.75
C TYR A 219 18.30 7.63 7.41
N GLU A 220 19.13 8.53 6.87
CA GLU A 220 20.51 8.72 7.32
C GLU A 220 21.02 10.12 6.98
N ARG A 221 21.73 10.77 7.92
CA ARG A 221 22.38 12.06 7.66
C ARG A 221 23.74 11.86 7.01
N ASN A 222 24.13 12.80 6.15
CA ASN A 222 25.42 12.77 5.47
C ASN A 222 25.72 11.44 4.75
N ARG A 223 24.70 10.80 4.18
CA ARG A 223 24.82 9.55 3.42
C ARG A 223 25.54 9.83 2.10
N SER A 224 26.59 9.05 1.83
CA SER A 224 27.31 9.09 0.55
C SER A 224 26.52 8.34 -0.51
N MET A 225 25.95 9.05 -1.47
CA MET A 225 25.18 8.50 -2.59
C MET A 225 25.55 9.25 -3.87
N TYR A 226 25.65 8.54 -5.00
CA TYR A 226 25.85 9.16 -6.33
C TYR A 226 27.04 10.13 -6.41
N HIS A 227 28.14 9.81 -5.71
CA HIS A 227 29.37 10.62 -5.62
C HIS A 227 29.21 11.96 -4.90
N ASP A 228 28.18 12.11 -4.07
CA ASP A 228 27.91 13.30 -3.26
C ASP A 228 27.39 12.91 -1.87
N ILE A 229 27.13 13.89 -1.00
CA ILE A 229 26.70 13.69 0.38
C ILE A 229 25.32 14.34 0.59
N TYR A 230 24.35 13.54 1.05
CA TYR A 230 22.98 13.99 1.29
C TYR A 230 22.48 13.62 2.69
N ASP A 231 21.60 14.44 3.26
CA ASP A 231 20.65 13.92 4.23
C ASP A 231 19.59 13.14 3.46
N TRP A 232 19.58 11.83 3.63
CA TRP A 232 18.75 10.89 2.86
C TRP A 232 17.46 10.60 3.60
N TYR A 233 16.33 10.77 2.93
CA TYR A 233 15.00 10.43 3.42
C TYR A 233 14.45 9.23 2.65
N THR A 234 13.55 8.46 3.25
CA THR A 234 13.00 7.26 2.61
C THR A 234 11.50 7.20 2.80
N LEU A 235 10.78 7.06 1.69
CA LEU A 235 9.43 6.51 1.58
C LEU A 235 9.52 5.32 0.62
N GLU A 236 9.14 4.13 1.11
CA GLU A 236 9.28 2.87 0.37
C GLU A 236 8.14 1.90 0.71
N GLY A 237 8.16 0.67 0.17
CA GLY A 237 7.19 -0.39 0.49
C GLY A 237 5.73 0.03 0.27
N ALA A 238 5.39 0.44 -0.96
CA ALA A 238 4.04 0.89 -1.28
C ALA A 238 3.03 -0.26 -1.13
N ALA A 239 1.87 0.02 -0.52
CA ALA A 239 0.72 -0.88 -0.54
C ALA A 239 -0.54 -0.08 -0.80
N THR A 240 -1.19 -0.31 -1.94
CA THR A 240 -2.34 0.48 -2.39
C THR A 240 -3.66 -0.21 -2.09
N TRP A 241 -4.55 0.52 -1.45
CA TRP A 241 -5.92 0.11 -1.16
C TRP A 241 -6.92 1.00 -1.89
N GLN A 242 -7.85 0.39 -2.62
CA GLN A 242 -8.95 1.09 -3.29
C GLN A 242 -10.24 0.91 -2.49
N GLN A 243 -10.90 2.02 -2.20
CA GLN A 243 -12.24 2.01 -1.62
C GLN A 243 -13.31 1.92 -2.69
N GLU A 244 -14.47 1.37 -2.32
CA GLU A 244 -15.68 1.39 -3.15
C GLU A 244 -16.10 2.80 -3.58
N SER A 245 -15.76 3.82 -2.76
CA SER A 245 -15.97 5.24 -3.07
C SER A 245 -15.13 5.74 -4.26
N GLY A 246 -14.16 4.94 -4.73
CA GLY A 246 -13.22 5.30 -5.79
C GLY A 246 -11.99 6.07 -5.31
N VAL A 247 -11.81 6.20 -3.99
CA VAL A 247 -10.62 6.77 -3.33
C VAL A 247 -9.51 5.73 -3.25
N TYR A 248 -8.27 6.14 -3.49
CA TYR A 248 -7.07 5.33 -3.40
C TYR A 248 -6.24 5.77 -2.20
N ILE A 249 -5.78 4.80 -1.41
CA ILE A 249 -4.88 5.02 -0.30
C ILE A 249 -3.59 4.29 -0.63
N CYS A 250 -2.47 5.02 -0.67
CA CYS A 250 -1.15 4.40 -0.79
C CYS A 250 -0.51 4.43 0.60
N PHE A 251 -0.42 3.26 1.24
CA PHE A 251 0.42 3.08 2.41
C PHE A 251 1.88 3.08 1.98
N TYR A 252 2.75 3.53 2.87
CA TYR A 252 4.19 3.54 2.67
C TYR A 252 4.90 3.38 4.01
N SER A 253 6.14 2.91 3.97
CA SER A 253 7.04 2.92 5.12
C SER A 253 8.03 4.06 5.00
N GLY A 254 8.19 4.84 6.08
CA GLY A 254 9.10 5.97 6.14
C GLY A 254 10.21 5.78 7.18
N GLY A 255 11.31 6.52 7.05
CA GLY A 255 12.41 6.50 8.02
C GLY A 255 13.45 5.43 7.70
N ASN A 256 14.10 4.87 8.73
CA ASN A 256 15.18 3.89 8.57
C ASN A 256 14.81 2.53 9.15
N TRP A 257 14.64 1.53 8.28
CA TRP A 257 14.29 0.15 8.62
C TRP A 257 15.25 -0.51 9.65
N GLN A 258 16.47 0.01 9.82
CA GLN A 258 17.46 -0.52 10.76
C GLN A 258 17.28 -0.01 12.20
N ASN A 259 16.40 0.99 12.43
CA ASN A 259 16.25 1.63 13.73
C ASN A 259 14.79 1.97 14.07
N THR A 260 14.60 2.72 15.15
CA THR A 260 13.27 2.99 15.72
C THR A 260 12.45 4.01 14.93
N SER A 261 13.03 4.68 13.94
CA SER A 261 12.33 5.68 13.11
C SER A 261 11.39 5.05 12.08
N TYR A 262 11.58 3.77 11.73
CA TYR A 262 10.76 3.11 10.72
C TYR A 262 9.31 2.95 11.18
N GLY A 263 8.37 3.26 10.28
CA GLY A 263 6.95 3.20 10.55
C GLY A 263 6.10 3.37 9.30
N VAL A 264 4.85 2.92 9.35
CA VAL A 264 3.89 2.98 8.25
C VAL A 264 2.99 4.22 8.35
N ASP A 265 2.88 4.92 7.25
CA ASP A 265 1.90 6.00 7.06
C ASP A 265 1.21 5.83 5.69
N TYR A 266 0.41 6.82 5.26
CA TYR A 266 -0.34 6.74 4.02
C TYR A 266 -0.60 8.12 3.39
N GLY A 267 -0.70 8.14 2.06
CA GLY A 267 -1.28 9.24 1.27
C GLY A 267 -2.62 8.86 0.66
N ILE A 268 -3.42 9.87 0.29
CA ILE A 268 -4.75 9.69 -0.31
C ILE A 268 -4.80 10.35 -1.69
N ALA A 269 -5.34 9.65 -2.69
CA ALA A 269 -5.75 10.20 -3.97
C ALA A 269 -7.25 9.98 -4.20
N TYR A 270 -7.97 11.00 -4.64
CA TYR A 270 -9.43 10.97 -4.76
C TYR A 270 -9.95 10.56 -6.14
N SER A 271 -9.09 10.56 -7.16
CA SER A 271 -9.51 10.45 -8.57
C SER A 271 -8.90 9.25 -9.28
N SER A 272 -7.60 9.01 -9.10
CA SER A 272 -6.81 8.06 -9.89
C SER A 272 -5.73 7.38 -9.04
N PRO A 273 -5.33 6.13 -9.33
CA PRO A 273 -4.16 5.52 -8.72
C PRO A 273 -2.86 6.24 -9.11
N MET A 274 -2.88 7.08 -10.16
CA MET A 274 -1.74 7.94 -10.53
C MET A 274 -1.73 9.28 -9.77
N GLY A 275 -2.64 9.48 -8.82
CA GLY A 275 -2.70 10.67 -7.99
C GLY A 275 -3.52 11.83 -8.56
N PRO A 276 -3.27 13.06 -8.09
CA PRO A 276 -2.26 13.42 -7.08
C PRO A 276 -2.59 12.83 -5.71
N TYR A 277 -1.55 12.45 -4.95
CA TYR A 277 -1.69 12.03 -3.56
C TYR A 277 -1.36 13.18 -2.61
N THR A 278 -2.07 13.21 -1.48
CA THR A 278 -1.79 14.11 -0.35
C THR A 278 -1.59 13.31 0.92
N GLU A 279 -0.61 13.70 1.74
CA GLU A 279 -0.44 13.18 3.09
C GLU A 279 -0.49 14.30 4.14
N ASP A 280 -0.89 13.95 5.36
CA ASP A 280 -1.01 14.87 6.50
C ASP A 280 -0.12 14.44 7.68
N SER A 281 0.88 13.59 7.43
CA SER A 281 1.84 13.20 8.47
C SER A 281 2.62 14.43 8.94
N THR A 282 3.11 14.42 10.18
CA THR A 282 3.91 15.56 10.68
C THR A 282 5.11 15.08 11.48
N ASN A 283 4.87 14.47 12.64
CA ASN A 283 5.93 14.17 13.61
C ASN A 283 6.34 12.69 13.63
N GLN A 284 5.46 11.77 13.24
CA GLN A 284 5.68 10.33 13.24
C GLN A 284 4.64 9.63 12.35
N ALA A 285 4.96 8.44 11.87
CA ALA A 285 4.05 7.51 11.21
C ALA A 285 2.76 7.25 12.00
N ARG A 286 1.60 7.37 11.33
CA ARG A 286 0.27 7.25 11.94
C ARG A 286 -0.24 5.82 12.14
N ILE A 287 0.28 4.83 11.41
CA ILE A 287 -0.26 3.46 11.40
C ILE A 287 0.55 2.54 12.28
N THR A 288 1.84 2.43 12.00
CA THR A 288 2.78 1.67 12.85
C THR A 288 3.97 2.55 13.19
N HIS A 289 4.51 2.34 14.38
CA HIS A 289 5.76 2.95 14.80
C HIS A 289 6.38 2.11 15.91
N SER A 290 7.68 2.31 16.15
CA SER A 290 8.37 1.59 17.22
C SER A 290 7.76 1.93 18.59
N ILE A 291 7.50 0.89 19.38
CA ILE A 291 7.09 1.01 20.78
C ILE A 291 8.22 0.43 21.61
N LYS A 292 8.78 1.26 22.51
CA LYS A 292 9.94 0.91 23.32
C LYS A 292 9.72 -0.44 24.03
N ASP A 293 10.72 -1.32 23.93
CA ASP A 293 10.75 -2.66 24.54
C ASP A 293 9.67 -3.64 24.04
N ILE A 294 8.85 -3.25 23.07
CA ILE A 294 7.77 -4.09 22.50
C ILE A 294 8.04 -4.40 21.03
N ILE A 295 8.23 -3.38 20.20
CA ILE A 295 8.42 -3.54 18.75
C ILE A 295 9.35 -2.47 18.20
N MET A 296 10.27 -2.86 17.32
CA MET A 296 11.20 -1.95 16.68
C MET A 296 11.10 -2.04 15.15
N GLY A 297 11.01 -0.87 14.54
CA GLY A 297 10.98 -0.67 13.10
C GLY A 297 9.86 -1.44 12.39
N PRO A 298 8.58 -1.34 12.82
CA PRO A 298 7.49 -2.00 12.13
C PRO A 298 7.19 -1.33 10.79
N GLY A 299 7.35 -2.04 9.68
CA GLY A 299 7.09 -1.48 8.36
C GLY A 299 7.16 -2.51 7.23
N HIS A 300 7.24 -1.98 6.02
CA HIS A 300 7.05 -2.65 4.73
C HIS A 300 5.83 -3.57 4.77
N ASN A 301 4.65 -2.96 4.72
CA ASN A 301 3.40 -3.68 4.93
C ASN A 301 2.77 -4.16 3.62
N SER A 302 1.95 -5.22 3.72
CA SER A 302 0.87 -5.53 2.80
C SER A 302 -0.48 -5.45 3.52
N ILE A 303 -1.58 -5.54 2.78
CA ILE A 303 -2.95 -5.49 3.31
C ILE A 303 -3.71 -6.71 2.80
N ILE A 304 -4.39 -7.40 3.71
CA ILE A 304 -5.19 -8.58 3.36
C ILE A 304 -6.56 -8.52 4.04
N VAL A 305 -7.58 -9.05 3.37
CA VAL A 305 -8.92 -9.21 3.95
C VAL A 305 -9.01 -10.56 4.63
N GLY A 306 -9.58 -10.59 5.84
CA GLY A 306 -9.79 -11.79 6.63
C GLY A 306 -10.85 -12.74 6.09
N LEU A 307 -11.00 -13.87 6.80
CA LEU A 307 -11.97 -14.92 6.48
C LEU A 307 -13.43 -14.44 6.47
N ASP A 308 -13.74 -13.43 7.28
CA ASP A 308 -15.08 -12.81 7.35
C ASP A 308 -15.40 -11.92 6.13
N LYS A 309 -14.43 -11.76 5.21
CA LYS A 309 -14.48 -10.93 4.01
C LYS A 309 -14.79 -9.45 4.31
N LYS A 310 -14.49 -8.98 5.53
CA LYS A 310 -14.78 -7.62 6.01
C LYS A 310 -13.61 -7.01 6.76
N THR A 311 -13.02 -7.75 7.69
CA THR A 311 -11.92 -7.27 8.50
C THR A 311 -10.67 -7.19 7.65
N THR A 312 -10.03 -6.03 7.64
CA THR A 312 -8.75 -5.83 6.97
C THR A 312 -7.61 -5.96 7.96
N TYR A 313 -6.56 -6.67 7.58
CA TYR A 313 -5.35 -6.82 8.36
C TYR A 313 -4.18 -6.15 7.66
N LEU A 314 -3.35 -5.49 8.46
CA LEU A 314 -2.03 -5.02 8.08
C LEU A 314 -1.03 -6.12 8.42
N VAL A 315 -0.28 -6.61 7.43
CA VAL A 315 0.83 -7.54 7.64
C VAL A 315 2.13 -6.78 7.38
N TYR A 316 3.07 -6.81 8.31
CA TYR A 316 4.29 -5.98 8.26
C TYR A 316 5.44 -6.67 8.95
N HIS A 317 6.69 -6.33 8.64
CA HIS A 317 7.83 -6.87 9.39
C HIS A 317 8.14 -6.02 10.62
N ALA A 318 8.81 -6.58 11.62
CA ALA A 318 9.54 -5.82 12.63
C ALA A 318 10.75 -6.61 13.14
N TRP A 319 11.69 -5.91 13.76
CA TRP A 319 12.86 -6.54 14.37
C TRP A 319 12.53 -7.25 15.66
N ASN A 320 13.13 -8.42 15.86
CA ASN A 320 13.29 -8.99 17.19
C ASN A 320 14.22 -8.11 18.06
N GLN A 321 14.17 -8.28 19.38
CA GLN A 321 14.95 -7.48 20.32
C GLN A 321 16.47 -7.53 20.07
N ALA A 322 16.97 -8.67 19.58
CA ALA A 322 18.38 -8.88 19.26
C ALA A 322 18.81 -8.20 17.93
N LYS A 323 17.87 -7.67 17.13
CA LYS A 323 18.10 -7.11 15.79
C LYS A 323 18.81 -8.08 14.84
N THR A 324 18.47 -9.36 14.94
CA THR A 324 19.00 -10.42 14.09
C THR A 324 17.97 -10.93 13.09
N ILE A 325 16.69 -10.74 13.38
CA ILE A 325 15.59 -11.26 12.58
C ILE A 325 14.54 -10.16 12.38
N ARG A 326 14.18 -9.91 11.12
CA ARG A 326 12.93 -9.23 10.76
C ARG A 326 11.88 -10.31 10.52
N SER A 327 10.90 -10.37 11.41
CA SER A 327 9.81 -11.35 11.37
C SER A 327 8.51 -10.66 10.98
N PRO A 328 7.56 -11.38 10.35
CA PRO A 328 6.26 -10.83 10.03
C PRO A 328 5.36 -10.79 11.26
N TYR A 329 4.61 -9.71 11.34
CA TYR A 329 3.58 -9.38 12.30
C TYR A 329 2.28 -9.15 11.54
N ILE A 330 1.16 -9.32 12.21
CA ILE A 330 -0.16 -8.98 11.68
C ILE A 330 -0.91 -8.16 12.73
N SER A 331 -1.75 -7.24 12.30
CA SER A 331 -2.66 -6.49 13.17
C SER A 331 -3.92 -6.12 12.42
N GLU A 332 -5.03 -5.99 13.13
CA GLU A 332 -6.26 -5.47 12.51
C GLU A 332 -6.03 -4.01 12.15
N LEU A 333 -6.35 -3.64 10.91
CA LEU A 333 -6.26 -2.28 10.42
C LEU A 333 -7.58 -1.56 10.73
N ASN A 334 -7.51 -0.56 11.61
CA ASN A 334 -8.69 0.19 12.01
C ASN A 334 -8.98 1.31 11.01
N TRP A 335 -10.25 1.62 10.82
CA TRP A 335 -10.72 2.67 9.92
C TRP A 335 -11.57 3.70 10.64
N ARG A 336 -11.45 4.96 10.24
CA ARG A 336 -12.37 6.02 10.66
C ARG A 336 -13.04 6.67 9.46
N THR A 337 -14.28 7.10 9.63
CA THR A 337 -14.97 7.89 8.62
C THR A 337 -14.52 9.34 8.69
N ILE A 338 -14.20 9.92 7.54
CA ILE A 338 -14.12 11.36 7.35
C ILE A 338 -15.18 11.78 6.32
N VAL A 339 -15.75 12.95 6.54
CA VAL A 339 -16.55 13.63 5.53
C VAL A 339 -15.62 14.66 4.90
N PRO A 340 -15.27 14.54 3.60
CA PRO A 340 -14.50 15.58 2.95
C PRO A 340 -15.27 16.89 3.08
N ASN A 341 -14.63 17.90 3.68
CA ASN A 341 -15.16 19.25 3.69
C ASN A 341 -15.17 19.74 2.24
N ASN A 342 -16.27 19.51 1.53
CA ASN A 342 -16.57 20.33 0.37
C ASN A 342 -16.58 21.77 0.91
N SER A 343 -15.71 22.59 0.35
CA SER A 343 -15.67 24.03 0.61
C SER A 343 -17.02 24.65 0.18
N SER A 344 -17.98 24.57 1.09
CA SER A 344 -19.17 25.37 1.20
C SER A 344 -19.31 25.55 2.71
N SER A 345 -19.00 26.76 3.15
CA SER A 345 -18.86 27.18 4.55
C SER A 345 -19.83 26.48 5.50
N GLY A 346 -19.44 26.24 6.76
CA GLY A 346 -20.31 25.68 7.81
C GLY A 346 -21.64 26.42 8.03
N HIS A 347 -21.85 27.55 7.37
CA HIS A 347 -23.14 28.21 7.22
C HIS A 347 -24.15 27.39 6.42
N ASP A 348 -23.75 26.64 5.38
CA ASP A 348 -24.69 25.93 4.49
C ASP A 348 -25.32 24.70 5.15
N LEU A 349 -24.57 23.97 6.00
CA LEU A 349 -25.11 22.83 6.75
C LEU A 349 -26.10 23.29 7.83
N ILE A 350 -25.77 24.39 8.53
CA ILE A 350 -26.69 25.00 9.52
C ILE A 350 -27.93 25.55 8.80
N HIS A 351 -27.76 26.17 7.62
CA HIS A 351 -28.89 26.64 6.81
C HIS A 351 -29.77 25.48 6.34
N PHE A 352 -29.19 24.36 5.93
CA PHE A 352 -29.93 23.16 5.50
C PHE A 352 -30.69 22.51 6.65
N ILE A 353 -30.08 22.39 7.83
CA ILE A 353 -30.74 21.88 9.04
C ILE A 353 -31.87 22.81 9.48
N LEU A 354 -31.67 24.13 9.43
CA LEU A 354 -32.70 25.12 9.72
C LEU A 354 -33.84 25.09 8.70
N LEU A 355 -33.54 24.98 7.40
CA LEU A 355 -34.55 24.85 6.34
C LEU A 355 -35.35 23.55 6.50
N PHE A 356 -34.69 22.45 6.85
CA PHE A 356 -35.35 21.16 7.10
C PHE A 356 -36.25 21.21 8.35
N LEU A 357 -35.79 21.83 9.44
CA LEU A 357 -36.60 22.03 10.65
C LEU A 357 -37.79 22.96 10.41
N VAL A 358 -37.59 24.07 9.69
CA VAL A 358 -38.68 24.99 9.31
C VAL A 358 -39.69 24.27 8.42
N TYR A 359 -39.24 23.44 7.47
CA TYR A 359 -40.11 22.65 6.61
C TYR A 359 -40.90 21.58 7.39
N LEU A 360 -40.26 20.91 8.35
CA LEU A 360 -40.93 19.95 9.24
C LEU A 360 -41.99 20.62 10.11
N ILE A 361 -41.71 21.83 10.63
CA ILE A 361 -42.63 22.63 11.43
C ILE A 361 -43.82 23.10 10.57
N VAL A 362 -43.59 23.55 9.33
CA VAL A 362 -44.65 23.96 8.42
C VAL A 362 -45.56 22.78 8.04
N ILE A 363 -45.00 21.60 7.77
CA ILE A 363 -45.78 20.38 7.54
C ILE A 363 -46.61 20.04 8.78
N LEU A 364 -46.02 20.04 9.98
CA LEU A 364 -46.75 19.74 11.22
C LEU A 364 -47.88 20.74 11.49
N LEU A 365 -47.69 22.03 11.18
CA LEU A 365 -48.72 23.08 11.32
C LEU A 365 -49.85 22.93 10.30
N ILE A 366 -49.54 22.55 9.05
CA ILE A 366 -50.55 22.31 8.01
C ILE A 366 -51.41 21.09 8.37
N PHE A 367 -50.81 20.02 8.91
CA PHE A 367 -51.55 18.84 9.37
C PHE A 367 -52.35 19.08 10.67
N HIS A 368 -51.93 20.03 11.52
CA HIS A 368 -52.67 20.39 12.74
C HIS A 368 -53.93 21.22 12.47
N HIS A 369 -54.02 21.90 11.32
CA HIS A 369 -55.21 22.66 10.90
C HIS A 369 -56.15 21.88 9.95
N ALA A 370 -55.79 20.65 9.58
CA ALA A 370 -56.58 19.78 8.72
C ALA A 370 -57.30 18.64 9.49
N LEU A 371 -57.34 18.71 10.83
CA LEU A 371 -58.04 17.79 11.74
C LEU A 371 -59.18 18.49 12.49
#